data_AF-A0A7K5ZX78-F1
#
_entry.id   AF-A0A7K5ZX78-F1
#
_cell.length_a   1.000
_cell.length_b   1.000
_cell.length_c   1.000
_cell.angle_alpha   90.00
_cell.angle_beta   90.00
_cell.angle_gamma   90.00
#
_symmetry.space_group_name_H-M   'P 1'
#
loop_
_entity.id
_entity.type
_entity.pdbx_description
1 polymer ?
#
loop_
_entity_poly.entity_id
_entity_poly.type
_entity_poly.pdbx_seq_one_letter_code
_entity_poly.pdbx_strand_id
1 'polypeptide(L)'
;PPAPVSLGRTVCYVVLAVLFNEEGAVLLVQEAKPECRGRWYLPAGRMEPGEGIVEALRREVKEESGLECEPVTLLALEERGPAWIRFAFLARPAGGTLKTLEEADAESLQARWWPGDPRALPLRSPDILPVLDLAARYCQSPPHPPTLPRQLPCAPLCLRLLLPFTSAAGDLWVLLATAGTPHLPVVACGTSPRELRAGLRQPVLRLLRDSLPWDPPWDPQPGVLGLLGLQHRAGGAGGSDGVCFNVVLSAPGPGTHGDVPPEPCDPALRWWHVEDEGLRGRILQRLRAAVPIRS
;
A
#
# COMPACT_ATOMS: atom_id res chain seq x y z
N PRO A 1 0.55 -4.06 24.47
CA PRO A 1 0.73 -4.69 23.14
C PRO A 1 -0.37 -4.18 22.21
N PRO A 2 -0.09 -3.94 20.91
CA PRO A 2 -1.14 -3.53 19.99
C PRO A 2 -2.20 -4.64 19.86
N ALA A 3 -3.47 -4.25 19.81
CA ALA A 3 -4.57 -5.20 19.71
C ALA A 3 -4.51 -5.96 18.38
N PRO A 4 -4.86 -7.25 18.37
CA PRO A 4 -5.01 -7.98 17.11
C PRO A 4 -6.11 -7.33 16.27
N VAL A 5 -5.91 -7.34 14.96
CA VAL A 5 -6.86 -6.81 13.98
C VAL A 5 -7.79 -7.92 13.52
N SER A 6 -9.07 -7.59 13.33
CA SER A 6 -10.05 -8.47 12.74
C SER A 6 -10.79 -7.76 11.61
N LEU A 7 -10.81 -8.38 10.44
CA LEU A 7 -11.50 -7.86 9.26
C LEU A 7 -13.01 -7.71 9.54
N GLY A 8 -13.62 -6.62 9.07
CA GLY A 8 -15.03 -6.30 9.28
C GLY A 8 -15.41 -5.84 10.69
N ARG A 9 -14.51 -5.99 11.68
CA ARG A 9 -14.72 -5.54 13.06
C ARG A 9 -13.91 -4.30 13.39
N THR A 10 -12.60 -4.35 13.15
CA THR A 10 -11.66 -3.25 13.48
C THR A 10 -11.11 -2.56 12.25
N VAL A 11 -11.16 -3.23 11.09
CA VAL A 11 -10.67 -2.70 9.82
C VAL A 11 -11.51 -3.19 8.66
N CYS A 12 -11.62 -2.37 7.62
CA CYS A 12 -12.21 -2.71 6.34
C CYS A 12 -11.11 -2.71 5.28
N TYR A 13 -10.87 -3.86 4.67
CA TYR A 13 -9.97 -4.00 3.54
C TYR A 13 -10.75 -4.11 2.25
N VAL A 14 -10.31 -3.37 1.24
CA VAL A 14 -10.90 -3.31 -0.09
C VAL A 14 -9.82 -3.64 -1.11
N VAL A 15 -10.17 -4.37 -2.15
CA VAL A 15 -9.31 -4.60 -3.31
C VAL A 15 -9.91 -3.88 -4.51
N LEU A 16 -9.05 -3.43 -5.42
CA LEU A 16 -9.47 -2.77 -6.66
C LEU A 16 -8.51 -3.19 -7.77
N ALA A 17 -9.06 -3.64 -8.90
CA ALA A 17 -8.29 -4.18 -10.00
C ALA A 17 -8.30 -3.24 -11.21
N VAL A 18 -7.11 -2.99 -11.78
CA VAL A 18 -6.97 -2.41 -13.12
C VAL A 18 -6.46 -3.51 -14.04
N LEU A 19 -7.23 -3.79 -15.10
CA LEU A 19 -6.84 -4.70 -16.16
C LEU A 19 -6.89 -3.96 -17.49
N PHE A 20 -5.95 -4.28 -18.37
CA PHE A 20 -5.98 -3.90 -19.77
C PHE A 20 -6.03 -5.16 -20.62
N ASN A 21 -6.74 -5.10 -21.74
CA ASN A 21 -6.66 -6.13 -22.78
C ASN A 21 -5.48 -5.86 -23.74
N GLU A 22 -5.32 -6.70 -24.76
CA GLU A 22 -4.23 -6.59 -25.74
C GLU A 22 -4.29 -5.27 -26.55
N GLU A 23 -5.49 -4.72 -26.77
CA GLU A 23 -5.69 -3.44 -27.44
C GLU A 23 -5.51 -2.22 -26.51
N GLY A 24 -5.17 -2.42 -25.24
CA GLY A 24 -5.00 -1.35 -24.25
C GLY A 24 -6.31 -0.76 -23.71
N ALA A 25 -7.46 -1.36 -24.01
CA ALA A 25 -8.74 -0.99 -23.42
C ALA A 25 -8.80 -1.44 -21.95
N VAL A 26 -9.40 -0.62 -21.09
CA VAL A 26 -9.49 -0.88 -19.65
C VAL A 26 -10.75 -1.68 -19.30
N LEU A 27 -10.66 -2.64 -18.39
CA LEU A 27 -11.82 -3.34 -17.86
C LEU A 27 -12.61 -2.43 -16.91
N LEU A 28 -13.89 -2.24 -17.20
CA LEU A 28 -14.85 -1.56 -16.32
C LEU A 28 -16.07 -2.43 -16.10
N VAL A 29 -16.66 -2.34 -14.91
CA VAL A 29 -17.91 -3.02 -14.54
C VAL A 29 -19.01 -1.98 -14.35
N GLN A 30 -20.24 -2.36 -14.68
CA GLN A 30 -21.41 -1.52 -14.47
C GLN A 30 -22.15 -1.93 -13.20
N GLU A 31 -22.28 -1.00 -12.27
CA GLU A 31 -22.80 -1.25 -10.92
C GLU A 31 -24.27 -1.69 -10.93
N ALA A 32 -24.58 -2.73 -10.16
CA ALA A 32 -25.95 -3.19 -9.93
C ALA A 32 -26.60 -2.56 -8.69
N LYS A 33 -25.79 -2.11 -7.72
CA LYS A 33 -26.21 -1.56 -6.41
C LYS A 33 -27.12 -0.34 -6.54
N PRO A 34 -28.26 -0.25 -5.84
CA PRO A 34 -29.27 0.80 -6.04
C PRO A 34 -28.73 2.24 -6.01
N GLU A 35 -27.79 2.54 -5.11
CA GLU A 35 -27.22 3.87 -4.90
C GLU A 35 -26.35 4.37 -6.06
N CYS A 36 -25.82 3.47 -6.88
CA CYS A 36 -24.95 3.78 -8.00
C CYS A 36 -25.30 2.99 -9.27
N ARG A 37 -26.52 2.45 -9.35
CA ARG A 37 -26.93 1.53 -10.42
C ARG A 37 -26.72 2.15 -11.79
N GLY A 38 -26.11 1.38 -12.69
CA GLY A 38 -25.83 1.81 -14.07
C GLY A 38 -24.58 2.68 -14.23
N ARG A 39 -23.93 3.10 -13.14
CA ARG A 39 -22.63 3.79 -13.19
C ARG A 39 -21.50 2.81 -13.41
N TRP A 40 -20.37 3.30 -13.93
CA TRP A 40 -19.19 2.49 -14.25
C TRP A 40 -18.09 2.64 -13.21
N TYR A 41 -17.40 1.54 -12.91
CA TYR A 41 -16.28 1.52 -11.98
C TYR A 41 -15.25 0.46 -12.38
N LEU A 42 -14.11 0.43 -11.68
CA LEU A 42 -13.17 -0.69 -11.76
C LEU A 42 -13.70 -1.86 -10.92
N PRO A 43 -13.38 -3.12 -11.27
CA PRO A 43 -13.70 -4.26 -10.42
C PRO A 43 -13.13 -4.05 -9.01
N ALA A 44 -13.99 -4.06 -7.99
CA ALA A 44 -13.60 -3.72 -6.65
C ALA A 44 -14.62 -4.12 -5.59
N GLY A 45 -14.13 -4.74 -4.51
CA GLY A 45 -14.96 -5.03 -3.36
C GLY A 45 -14.18 -5.32 -2.10
N ARG A 46 -14.92 -5.74 -1.07
CA ARG A 46 -14.39 -5.91 0.28
C ARG A 46 -13.79 -7.30 0.39
N MET A 47 -12.68 -7.41 1.12
CA MET A 47 -12.20 -8.72 1.53
C MET A 47 -13.23 -9.38 2.46
N GLU A 48 -13.37 -10.69 2.35
CA GLU A 48 -14.18 -11.50 3.26
C GLU A 48 -13.35 -12.09 4.42
N PRO A 49 -13.95 -12.38 5.58
CA PRO A 49 -13.25 -13.04 6.68
C PRO A 49 -12.62 -14.37 6.25
N GLY A 50 -11.33 -14.54 6.52
CA GLY A 50 -10.59 -15.76 6.15
C GLY A 50 -10.01 -15.76 4.74
N GLU A 51 -10.25 -14.71 3.95
CA GLU A 51 -9.75 -14.55 2.59
C GLU A 51 -8.47 -13.68 2.55
N GLY A 52 -7.48 -14.08 1.76
CA GLY A 52 -6.27 -13.28 1.53
C GLY A 52 -6.47 -12.15 0.52
N ILE A 53 -5.64 -11.09 0.58
CA ILE A 53 -5.73 -9.92 -0.32
C ILE A 53 -5.78 -10.31 -1.80
N VAL A 54 -4.94 -11.25 -2.25
CA VAL A 54 -4.91 -11.69 -3.66
C VAL A 54 -6.11 -12.58 -4.01
N GLU A 55 -6.61 -13.36 -3.07
CA GLU A 55 -7.79 -14.20 -3.26
C GLU A 55 -9.02 -13.31 -3.46
N ALA A 56 -9.18 -12.29 -2.61
CA ALA A 56 -10.22 -11.27 -2.76
C ALA A 56 -10.15 -10.58 -4.11
N LEU A 57 -8.96 -10.17 -4.57
CA LEU A 57 -8.80 -9.53 -5.88
C LEU A 57 -9.33 -10.42 -7.01
N ARG A 58 -8.98 -11.71 -6.98
CA ARG A 58 -9.41 -12.68 -8.01
C ARG A 58 -10.91 -12.95 -7.94
N ARG A 59 -11.47 -13.09 -6.75
CA ARG A 59 -12.91 -13.30 -6.53
C ARG A 59 -13.72 -12.11 -7.08
N GLU A 60 -13.39 -10.90 -6.66
CA GLU A 60 -14.09 -9.67 -7.07
C GLU A 60 -14.05 -9.49 -8.60
N VAL A 61 -12.89 -9.70 -9.23
CA VAL A 61 -12.80 -9.64 -10.70
C VAL A 61 -13.68 -10.71 -11.35
N LYS A 62 -13.70 -11.93 -10.83
CA LYS A 62 -14.51 -13.03 -11.38
C LYS A 62 -16.02 -12.78 -11.23
N GLU A 63 -16.46 -12.35 -10.06
CA GLU A 63 -17.88 -12.10 -9.74
C GLU A 63 -18.43 -10.91 -10.56
N GLU A 64 -17.69 -9.80 -10.61
CA GLU A 64 -18.18 -8.57 -11.23
C GLU A 64 -17.95 -8.55 -12.76
N SER A 65 -16.99 -9.32 -13.30
CA SER A 65 -16.65 -9.27 -14.72
C SER A 65 -16.65 -10.59 -15.47
N GLY A 66 -16.77 -11.73 -14.79
CA GLY A 66 -16.69 -13.06 -15.38
C GLY A 66 -15.27 -13.48 -15.81
N LEU A 67 -14.29 -12.60 -15.66
CA LEU A 67 -12.89 -12.85 -16.03
C LEU A 67 -12.07 -13.40 -14.86
N GLU A 68 -11.06 -14.19 -15.20
CA GLU A 68 -10.01 -14.58 -14.26
C GLU A 68 -8.80 -13.66 -14.41
N CYS A 69 -8.07 -13.42 -13.34
CA CYS A 69 -6.94 -12.50 -13.37
C CYS A 69 -5.75 -12.95 -12.52
N GLU A 70 -4.57 -12.46 -12.90
CA GLU A 70 -3.33 -12.62 -12.14
C GLU A 70 -2.76 -11.26 -11.76
N PRO A 71 -2.50 -10.98 -10.47
CA PRO A 71 -1.94 -9.69 -10.05
C PRO A 71 -0.50 -9.54 -10.56
N VAL A 72 -0.20 -8.39 -11.13
CA VAL A 72 1.14 -8.00 -11.59
C VAL A 72 1.88 -7.23 -10.49
N THR A 73 1.25 -6.20 -9.94
CA THR A 73 1.80 -5.41 -8.84
C THR A 73 0.69 -4.66 -8.10
N LEU A 74 0.94 -4.31 -6.84
CA LEU A 74 0.23 -3.24 -6.17
C LEU A 74 0.66 -1.89 -6.80
N LEU A 75 -0.31 -1.11 -7.25
CA LEU A 75 -0.13 0.23 -7.84
C LEU A 75 -0.18 1.34 -6.78
N ALA A 76 -1.06 1.17 -5.79
CA ALA A 76 -1.21 2.11 -4.69
C ALA A 76 -1.78 1.42 -3.45
N LEU A 77 -1.41 1.94 -2.29
CA LEU A 77 -2.14 1.74 -1.05
C LEU A 77 -2.94 3.02 -0.77
N GLU A 78 -4.25 2.91 -0.64
CA GLU A 78 -5.10 4.05 -0.32
C GLU A 78 -5.74 3.84 1.04
N GLU A 79 -5.77 4.86 1.87
CA GLU A 79 -6.28 4.77 3.23
C GLU A 79 -7.25 5.90 3.57
N ARG A 80 -8.20 5.64 4.46
CA ARG A 80 -9.03 6.67 5.09
C ARG A 80 -8.93 6.49 6.60
N GLY A 81 -7.72 6.71 7.10
CA GLY A 81 -7.29 6.24 8.43
C GLY A 81 -7.05 4.73 8.45
N PRO A 82 -6.51 4.17 9.55
CA PRO A 82 -6.13 2.76 9.65
C PRO A 82 -7.33 1.80 9.64
N ALA A 83 -8.56 2.31 9.74
CA ALA A 83 -9.78 1.53 9.75
C ALA A 83 -10.31 1.20 8.34
N TRP A 84 -9.80 1.85 7.29
CA TRP A 84 -10.18 1.57 5.90
C TRP A 84 -8.97 1.67 5.00
N ILE A 85 -8.62 0.55 4.35
CA ILE A 85 -7.47 0.45 3.46
C ILE A 85 -7.91 -0.22 2.16
N ARG A 86 -7.58 0.39 1.02
CA ARG A 86 -7.78 -0.14 -0.32
C ARG A 86 -6.46 -0.48 -0.98
N PHE A 87 -6.35 -1.71 -1.47
CA PHE A 87 -5.24 -2.23 -2.23
C PHE A 87 -5.57 -2.17 -3.73
N ALA A 88 -4.98 -1.23 -4.44
CA ALA A 88 -5.18 -1.08 -5.88
C ALA A 88 -4.11 -1.87 -6.65
N PHE A 89 -4.51 -2.85 -7.45
CA PHE A 89 -3.62 -3.72 -8.20
C PHE A 89 -3.71 -3.47 -9.70
N LEU A 90 -2.55 -3.55 -10.36
CA LEU A 90 -2.50 -3.92 -11.77
C LEU A 90 -2.58 -5.43 -11.85
N ALA A 91 -3.48 -5.95 -12.68
CA ALA A 91 -3.62 -7.36 -12.97
C ALA A 91 -3.67 -7.60 -14.48
N ARG A 92 -3.36 -8.83 -14.89
CA ARG A 92 -3.50 -9.29 -16.27
C ARG A 92 -4.68 -10.26 -16.37
N PRO A 93 -5.44 -10.26 -17.49
CA PRO A 93 -6.39 -11.32 -17.77
C PRO A 93 -5.70 -12.68 -17.78
N ALA A 94 -6.38 -13.70 -17.26
CA ALA A 94 -5.86 -15.06 -17.16
C ALA A 94 -6.85 -16.12 -17.68
N GLY A 95 -8.04 -15.71 -18.13
CA GLY A 95 -9.10 -16.59 -18.60
C GLY A 95 -10.47 -16.03 -18.29
N GLY A 96 -11.48 -16.89 -18.32
CA GLY A 96 -12.88 -16.53 -18.08
C GLY A 96 -13.59 -16.01 -19.33
N THR A 97 -14.82 -15.53 -19.14
CA THR A 97 -15.66 -14.96 -20.20
C THR A 97 -16.24 -13.66 -19.71
N LEU A 98 -16.18 -12.62 -20.54
CA LEU A 98 -16.62 -11.28 -20.14
C LEU A 98 -18.13 -11.28 -19.88
N LYS A 99 -18.52 -10.92 -18.66
CA LYS A 99 -19.90 -10.88 -18.20
C LYS A 99 -20.72 -9.87 -19.00
N THR A 100 -21.81 -10.35 -19.60
CA THR A 100 -22.73 -9.57 -20.42
C THR A 100 -23.96 -9.11 -19.63
N LEU A 101 -24.83 -8.32 -20.26
CA LEU A 101 -26.12 -7.91 -19.65
C LEU A 101 -27.08 -9.08 -19.42
N GLU A 102 -26.93 -10.18 -20.15
CA GLU A 102 -27.75 -11.39 -19.95
C GLU A 102 -27.42 -12.10 -18.63
N GLU A 103 -26.21 -11.88 -18.12
CA GLU A 103 -25.68 -12.43 -16.88
C GLU A 103 -25.77 -11.42 -15.72
N ALA A 104 -26.55 -10.35 -15.88
CA ALA A 104 -26.71 -9.31 -14.87
C ALA A 104 -27.27 -9.89 -13.56
N ASP A 105 -26.62 -9.55 -12.44
CA ASP A 105 -27.01 -10.00 -11.11
C ASP A 105 -26.79 -8.89 -10.06
N ALA A 106 -26.67 -9.29 -8.79
CA ALA A 106 -26.44 -8.36 -7.68
C ALA A 106 -25.00 -7.82 -7.62
N GLU A 107 -24.03 -8.52 -8.21
CA GLU A 107 -22.62 -8.12 -8.23
C GLU A 107 -22.41 -7.01 -9.24
N SER A 108 -22.90 -7.22 -10.47
CA SER A 108 -22.77 -6.24 -11.55
C SER A 108 -23.78 -6.50 -12.67
N LEU A 109 -24.07 -5.47 -13.45
CA LEU A 109 -24.95 -5.57 -14.62
C LEU A 109 -24.22 -6.16 -15.84
N GLN A 110 -22.95 -5.80 -16.03
CA GLN A 110 -22.09 -6.24 -17.13
C GLN A 110 -20.66 -5.76 -16.88
N ALA A 111 -19.72 -6.27 -17.66
CA ALA A 111 -18.37 -5.74 -17.79
C ALA A 111 -18.04 -5.39 -19.25
N ARG A 112 -17.16 -4.41 -19.45
CA ARG A 112 -16.72 -3.98 -20.77
C ARG A 112 -15.24 -3.62 -20.78
N TRP A 113 -14.59 -3.96 -21.88
CA TRP A 113 -13.33 -3.36 -22.28
C TRP A 113 -13.62 -1.98 -22.89
N TRP A 114 -13.19 -0.91 -22.22
CA TRP A 114 -13.41 0.45 -22.65
C TRP A 114 -12.14 1.03 -23.28
N PRO A 115 -12.12 1.33 -24.60
CA PRO A 115 -10.94 1.82 -25.29
C PRO A 115 -10.71 3.34 -25.16
N GLY A 116 -11.71 4.09 -24.67
CA GLY A 116 -11.66 5.56 -24.59
C GLY A 116 -11.28 6.09 -23.20
N ASP A 117 -11.33 7.42 -23.04
CA ASP A 117 -11.20 8.05 -21.71
C ASP A 117 -12.38 7.61 -20.83
N PRO A 118 -12.16 6.98 -19.66
CA PRO A 118 -13.23 6.61 -18.74
C PRO A 118 -14.07 7.79 -18.25
N ARG A 119 -13.59 9.03 -18.33
CA ARG A 119 -14.37 10.25 -18.03
C ARG A 119 -15.56 10.45 -18.97
N ALA A 120 -15.57 9.80 -20.13
CA ALA A 120 -16.71 9.81 -21.05
C ALA A 120 -17.89 8.95 -20.56
N LEU A 121 -17.69 8.12 -19.53
CA LEU A 121 -18.71 7.29 -18.92
C LEU A 121 -19.28 7.94 -17.64
N PRO A 122 -20.52 7.60 -17.25
CA PRO A 122 -21.06 8.01 -15.96
C PRO A 122 -20.39 7.20 -14.84
N LEU A 123 -19.23 7.65 -14.37
CA LEU A 123 -18.46 6.96 -13.35
C LEU A 123 -19.19 6.94 -11.99
N ARG A 124 -19.06 5.84 -11.25
CA ARG A 124 -19.49 5.75 -9.84
C ARG A 124 -18.76 6.80 -9.00
N SER A 125 -17.46 6.91 -9.21
CA SER A 125 -16.60 7.88 -8.53
C SER A 125 -15.36 8.18 -9.40
N PRO A 126 -14.86 9.44 -9.42
CA PRO A 126 -13.66 9.81 -10.17
C PRO A 126 -12.35 9.36 -9.51
N ASP A 127 -12.40 8.75 -8.32
CA ASP A 127 -11.23 8.30 -7.57
C ASP A 127 -10.42 7.18 -8.25
N ILE A 128 -10.99 6.51 -9.25
CA ILE A 128 -10.27 5.53 -10.09
C ILE A 128 -9.30 6.17 -11.07
N LEU A 129 -9.51 7.44 -11.46
CA LEU A 129 -8.73 8.09 -12.52
C LEU A 129 -7.23 8.15 -12.17
N PRO A 130 -6.81 8.56 -10.96
CA PRO A 130 -5.39 8.57 -10.64
C PRO A 130 -4.78 7.15 -10.52
N VAL A 131 -5.59 6.13 -10.19
CA VAL A 131 -5.14 4.72 -10.18
C VAL A 131 -4.92 4.23 -11.61
N LEU A 132 -5.79 4.60 -12.54
CA LEU A 132 -5.62 4.36 -13.96
C LEU A 132 -4.35 5.04 -14.50
N ASP A 133 -4.09 6.28 -14.09
CA ASP A 133 -2.85 6.99 -14.46
C ASP A 133 -1.60 6.28 -13.89
N LEU A 134 -1.67 5.72 -12.68
CA LEU A 134 -0.61 4.88 -12.13
C LEU A 134 -0.41 3.60 -12.95
N ALA A 135 -1.49 2.93 -13.33
CA ALA A 135 -1.45 1.71 -14.13
C ALA A 135 -0.85 1.96 -15.53
N ALA A 136 -1.31 3.00 -16.22
CA ALA A 136 -0.80 3.39 -17.54
C ALA A 136 0.70 3.72 -17.50
N ARG A 137 1.14 4.49 -16.49
CA ARG A 137 2.57 4.76 -16.28
C ARG A 137 3.35 3.50 -15.98
N TYR A 138 2.82 2.61 -15.15
CA TYR A 138 3.48 1.35 -14.81
C TYR A 138 3.70 0.48 -16.06
N CYS A 139 2.71 0.37 -16.94
CA CYS A 139 2.83 -0.39 -18.19
C CYS A 139 3.87 0.20 -19.15
N GLN A 140 4.08 1.52 -19.15
CA GLN A 140 5.06 2.17 -20.03
C GLN A 140 6.48 2.15 -19.45
N SER A 141 6.61 2.48 -18.15
CA SER A 141 7.87 2.56 -17.44
C SER A 141 7.63 2.33 -15.95
N PRO A 142 7.79 1.09 -15.45
CA PRO A 142 7.53 0.74 -14.05
C PRO A 142 8.31 1.64 -13.08
N PRO A 143 7.65 2.49 -12.27
CA PRO A 143 8.33 3.36 -11.29
C PRO A 143 8.86 2.57 -10.10
N HIS A 144 8.39 1.33 -9.91
CA HIS A 144 8.84 0.43 -8.87
C HIS A 144 8.81 -1.04 -9.35
N PRO A 145 9.63 -1.93 -8.78
CA PRO A 145 9.53 -3.36 -9.03
C PRO A 145 8.15 -3.91 -8.64
N PRO A 146 7.73 -5.05 -9.25
CA PRO A 146 6.52 -5.75 -8.86
C PRO A 146 6.46 -5.99 -7.35
N THR A 147 5.40 -5.51 -6.73
CA THR A 147 5.22 -5.56 -5.28
C THR A 147 3.88 -6.23 -4.98
N LEU A 148 3.93 -7.48 -4.51
CA LEU A 148 2.75 -8.27 -4.14
C LEU A 148 2.77 -8.64 -2.65
N PRO A 149 1.61 -8.89 -2.02
CA PRO A 149 1.54 -9.35 -0.64
C PRO A 149 2.30 -10.66 -0.42
N ARG A 150 3.08 -10.73 0.67
CA ARG A 150 3.72 -11.96 1.14
C ARG A 150 2.83 -12.67 2.16
N GLN A 151 2.63 -13.97 1.99
CA GLN A 151 1.81 -14.82 2.87
C GLN A 151 2.52 -15.13 4.19
N LEU A 152 2.55 -14.15 5.10
CA LEU A 152 3.11 -14.28 6.44
C LEU A 152 2.12 -13.72 7.47
N PRO A 153 1.97 -14.39 8.64
CA PRO A 153 1.05 -13.93 9.66
C PRO A 153 1.48 -12.57 10.23
N CYS A 154 0.49 -11.74 10.53
CA CYS A 154 0.67 -10.53 11.31
C CYS A 154 -0.58 -10.34 12.18
N ALA A 155 -0.39 -10.09 13.47
CA ALA A 155 -1.50 -9.90 14.39
C ALA A 155 -2.02 -8.45 14.40
N PRO A 156 -1.16 -7.43 14.58
CA PRO A 156 -1.58 -6.03 14.52
C PRO A 156 -1.53 -5.47 13.09
N LEU A 157 -2.11 -4.30 12.91
CA LEU A 157 -1.73 -3.40 11.82
C LEU A 157 -0.45 -2.66 12.23
N CYS A 158 0.64 -2.82 11.49
CA CYS A 158 1.90 -2.17 11.82
C CYS A 158 2.72 -1.76 10.61
N LEU A 159 3.68 -0.87 10.85
CA LEU A 159 4.63 -0.38 9.87
C LEU A 159 6.03 -0.78 10.31
N ARG A 160 6.76 -1.49 9.46
CA ARG A 160 8.19 -1.75 9.58
C ARG A 160 8.93 -0.67 8.78
N LEU A 161 9.71 0.14 9.46
CA LEU A 161 10.22 1.39 8.92
C LEU A 161 11.66 1.22 8.42
N LEU A 162 11.87 1.54 7.15
CA LEU A 162 13.19 1.86 6.63
C LEU A 162 13.38 3.37 6.69
N LEU A 163 14.14 3.84 7.68
CA LEU A 163 14.48 5.25 7.83
C LEU A 163 15.95 5.46 7.43
N PRO A 164 16.22 6.02 6.23
CA PRO A 164 17.57 6.31 5.78
C PRO A 164 18.06 7.68 6.27
N PHE A 165 19.37 7.82 6.40
CA PHE A 165 20.08 9.10 6.43
C PHE A 165 21.22 9.03 5.42
N THR A 166 21.37 10.04 4.57
CA THR A 166 22.44 10.08 3.56
C THR A 166 23.28 11.34 3.75
N SER A 167 24.60 11.18 3.83
CA SER A 167 25.54 12.32 3.92
C SER A 167 25.72 13.01 2.58
N ALA A 168 26.37 14.18 2.56
CA ALA A 168 26.74 14.83 1.30
C ALA A 168 27.78 14.01 0.52
N ALA A 169 28.63 13.27 1.24
CA ALA A 169 29.61 12.34 0.66
C ALA A 169 28.99 11.06 0.07
N GLY A 170 27.71 10.79 0.32
CA GLY A 170 26.98 9.63 -0.22
C GLY A 170 27.00 8.40 0.70
N ASP A 171 27.51 8.53 1.92
CA ASP A 171 27.37 7.50 2.95
C ASP A 171 25.90 7.34 3.34
N LEU A 172 25.53 6.12 3.73
CA LEU A 172 24.15 5.78 4.07
C LEU A 172 24.11 5.14 5.45
N TRP A 173 23.20 5.63 6.29
CA TRP A 173 22.82 5.00 7.54
C TRP A 173 21.36 4.61 7.51
N VAL A 174 21.03 3.54 8.24
CA VAL A 174 19.64 3.13 8.48
C VAL A 174 19.39 3.04 9.97
N LEU A 175 18.25 3.55 10.43
CA LEU A 175 17.86 3.43 11.84
C LEU A 175 17.42 1.99 12.13
N LEU A 176 18.03 1.35 13.14
CA LEU A 176 17.69 0.01 13.61
C LEU A 176 17.24 0.03 15.06
N ALA A 177 16.28 -0.83 15.39
CA ALA A 177 16.03 -1.26 16.75
C ALA A 177 17.02 -2.35 17.13
N THR A 178 17.72 -2.15 18.24
CA THR A 178 18.87 -2.95 18.70
C THR A 178 18.59 -3.72 20.00
N ALA A 179 17.39 -3.58 20.56
CA ALA A 179 16.93 -4.45 21.64
C ALA A 179 16.79 -5.90 21.10
N GLY A 180 17.67 -6.80 21.54
CA GLY A 180 17.74 -8.17 21.03
C GLY A 180 18.46 -8.24 19.68
N THR A 181 17.91 -8.99 18.73
CA THR A 181 18.47 -9.07 17.37
C THR A 181 18.16 -7.78 16.60
N PRO A 182 19.18 -7.09 16.03
CA PRO A 182 18.95 -5.87 15.27
C PRO A 182 17.94 -6.05 14.13
N HIS A 183 16.97 -5.14 14.07
CA HIS A 183 15.91 -5.17 13.06
C HIS A 183 15.41 -3.75 12.75
N LEU A 184 14.69 -3.60 11.63
CA LEU A 184 14.03 -2.34 11.31
C LEU A 184 12.96 -2.01 12.38
N PRO A 185 12.86 -0.74 12.84
CA PRO A 185 11.86 -0.34 13.81
C PRO A 185 10.45 -0.68 13.34
N VAL A 186 9.62 -1.20 14.25
CA VAL A 186 8.22 -1.54 13.96
C VAL A 186 7.30 -0.70 14.85
N VAL A 187 6.34 -0.02 14.23
CA VAL A 187 5.34 0.79 14.94
C VAL A 187 3.95 0.23 14.69
N ALA A 188 3.16 0.07 15.74
CA ALA A 188 1.77 -0.30 15.58
C ALA A 188 0.91 0.90 15.21
N CYS A 189 -0.12 0.65 14.41
CA CYS A 189 -1.11 1.63 13.98
C CYS A 189 -2.38 1.55 14.83
N GLY A 190 -3.13 2.65 14.90
CA GLY A 190 -4.45 2.65 15.53
C GLY A 190 -4.40 2.40 17.05
N THR A 191 -3.27 2.67 17.69
CA THR A 191 -3.10 2.43 19.14
C THR A 191 -3.79 3.48 20.00
N SER A 192 -4.37 4.52 19.39
CA SER A 192 -5.14 5.57 20.06
C SER A 192 -6.34 6.02 19.21
N PRO A 193 -7.43 6.54 19.80
CA PRO A 193 -8.56 7.09 19.05
C PRO A 193 -8.18 8.22 18.08
N ARG A 194 -7.09 8.96 18.38
CA ARG A 194 -6.54 10.01 17.51
C ARG A 194 -5.92 9.40 16.25
N GLU A 195 -5.23 8.27 16.38
CA GLU A 195 -4.68 7.54 15.23
C GLU A 195 -5.73 6.83 14.40
N LEU A 196 -6.86 6.40 14.97
CA LEU A 196 -7.94 5.82 14.17
C LEU A 196 -8.53 6.81 13.16
N ARG A 197 -8.39 8.11 13.42
CA ARG A 197 -8.82 9.20 12.53
C ARG A 197 -7.66 9.81 11.73
N ALA A 198 -6.42 9.42 12.01
CA ALA A 198 -5.24 9.91 11.31
C ALA A 198 -4.70 8.80 10.39
N GLY A 199 -4.02 9.14 9.29
CA GLY A 199 -3.46 8.13 8.39
C GLY A 199 -2.29 7.34 8.99
N LEU A 200 -1.78 6.36 8.24
CA LEU A 200 -0.60 5.54 8.53
C LEU A 200 0.65 6.38 8.81
N ARG A 201 0.69 7.64 8.36
CA ARG A 201 1.78 8.57 8.68
C ARG A 201 1.88 8.89 10.18
N GLN A 202 0.78 8.94 10.91
CA GLN A 202 0.78 9.42 12.30
C GLN A 202 1.59 8.53 13.27
N PRO A 203 1.49 7.18 13.23
CA PRO A 203 2.38 6.30 13.99
C PRO A 203 3.88 6.53 13.73
N VAL A 204 4.25 6.85 12.49
CA VAL A 204 5.64 7.16 12.11
C VAL A 204 6.09 8.46 12.77
N LEU A 205 5.28 9.52 12.67
CA LEU A 205 5.59 10.82 13.29
C LEU A 205 5.71 10.73 14.81
N ARG A 206 4.92 9.86 15.44
CA ARG A 206 5.04 9.57 16.88
C ARG A 206 6.40 8.97 17.19
N LEU A 207 6.79 7.89 16.51
CA LEU A 207 8.10 7.27 16.73
C LEU A 207 9.22 8.30 16.56
N LEU A 208 9.23 9.05 15.46
CA LEU A 208 10.28 10.04 15.19
C LEU A 208 10.39 11.09 16.30
N ARG A 209 9.26 11.61 16.78
CA ARG A 209 9.25 12.63 17.84
C ARG A 209 9.73 12.09 19.19
N ASP A 210 9.37 10.84 19.48
CA ASP A 210 9.72 10.21 20.76
C ASP A 210 11.19 9.73 20.75
N SER A 211 11.75 9.49 19.57
CA SER A 211 13.02 8.77 19.39
C SER A 211 14.18 9.62 18.88
N LEU A 212 13.92 10.76 18.25
CA LEU A 212 14.94 11.60 17.63
C LEU A 212 14.84 13.04 18.16
N PRO A 213 15.98 13.75 18.29
CA PRO A 213 16.00 15.09 18.89
C PRO A 213 15.27 16.09 17.99
N TRP A 214 14.20 16.73 18.48
CA TRP A 214 13.36 17.69 17.72
C TRP A 214 13.84 19.15 17.83
N ASP A 215 14.96 19.41 18.51
CA ASP A 215 15.52 20.75 18.68
C ASP A 215 16.21 21.19 17.37
N PRO A 216 16.10 22.47 16.93
CA PRO A 216 16.83 22.96 15.78
C PRO A 216 18.32 22.63 15.95
N PRO A 217 18.94 21.96 14.96
CA PRO A 217 18.65 22.06 13.53
C PRO A 217 17.88 20.87 12.91
N TRP A 218 17.39 19.90 13.69
CA TRP A 218 16.69 18.73 13.16
C TRP A 218 15.18 18.95 13.19
N ASP A 219 14.62 19.52 12.12
CA ASP A 219 13.18 19.51 11.86
C ASP A 219 12.91 18.65 10.63
N PRO A 220 12.62 17.34 10.79
CA PRO A 220 12.27 16.51 9.66
C PRO A 220 10.89 16.96 9.22
N GLN A 221 10.83 17.85 8.23
CA GLN A 221 9.62 17.96 7.45
C GLN A 221 9.35 16.55 6.90
N PRO A 222 8.29 15.86 7.36
CA PRO A 222 8.24 14.43 7.12
C PRO A 222 7.98 14.24 5.63
N GLY A 223 8.86 13.51 4.95
CA GLY A 223 8.67 13.30 3.53
C GLY A 223 7.53 12.34 3.23
N VAL A 224 7.42 11.98 1.96
CA VAL A 224 6.37 11.06 1.49
C VAL A 224 6.64 9.66 2.03
N LEU A 225 5.60 9.02 2.56
CA LEU A 225 5.65 7.62 2.97
C LEU A 225 5.45 6.75 1.73
N GLY A 226 6.42 5.91 1.42
CA GLY A 226 6.37 4.94 0.34
C GLY A 226 6.24 3.51 0.88
N LEU A 227 5.56 2.64 0.16
CA LEU A 227 5.45 1.23 0.49
C LEU A 227 6.47 0.41 -0.32
N LEU A 228 7.31 -0.34 0.39
CA LEU A 228 8.30 -1.24 -0.20
C LEU A 228 7.79 -2.69 -0.36
N GLY A 229 6.73 -3.03 0.38
CA GLY A 229 6.08 -4.33 0.35
C GLY A 229 5.21 -4.53 1.57
N LEU A 230 4.40 -5.59 1.56
CA LEU A 230 3.50 -5.91 2.66
C LEU A 230 3.45 -7.42 2.92
N GLN A 231 3.14 -7.77 4.16
CA GLN A 231 2.86 -9.13 4.57
C GLN A 231 1.45 -9.22 5.18
N HIS A 232 0.72 -10.23 4.76
CA HIS A 232 -0.62 -10.54 5.24
C HIS A 232 -0.89 -12.03 5.00
N ARG A 233 -1.53 -12.68 5.97
CA ARG A 233 -2.07 -14.02 5.83
C ARG A 233 -3.41 -14.04 6.56
N ALA A 234 -4.47 -14.38 5.83
CA ALA A 234 -5.82 -14.45 6.37
C ALA A 234 -5.89 -15.49 7.49
N GLY A 235 -6.69 -15.21 8.54
CA GLY A 235 -6.83 -16.11 9.67
C GLY A 235 -5.48 -16.44 10.34
N GLY A 236 -4.60 -15.42 10.49
CA GLY A 236 -3.25 -15.53 11.03
C GLY A 236 -3.18 -16.06 12.47
N ALA A 237 -2.06 -15.81 13.17
CA ALA A 237 -1.88 -16.31 14.54
C ALA A 237 -3.04 -15.86 15.47
N GLY A 238 -3.88 -16.81 15.88
CA GLY A 238 -5.07 -16.52 16.68
C GLY A 238 -6.27 -15.95 15.91
N GLY A 239 -6.34 -16.14 14.59
CA GLY A 239 -7.46 -15.66 13.76
C GLY A 239 -7.39 -14.16 13.40
N SER A 240 -6.21 -13.55 13.52
CA SER A 240 -6.00 -12.13 13.24
C SER A 240 -5.78 -11.84 11.76
N ASP A 241 -6.29 -10.71 11.29
CA ASP A 241 -6.14 -10.20 9.92
C ASP A 241 -5.20 -8.99 9.86
N GLY A 242 -4.15 -8.98 10.68
CA GLY A 242 -3.18 -7.89 10.66
C GLY A 242 -2.40 -7.82 9.35
N VAL A 243 -1.80 -6.65 9.12
CA VAL A 243 -0.92 -6.38 7.99
C VAL A 243 0.31 -5.66 8.51
N CYS A 244 1.49 -6.14 8.12
CA CYS A 244 2.72 -5.37 8.32
C CYS A 244 3.16 -4.78 6.99
N PHE A 245 3.18 -3.46 6.93
CA PHE A 245 3.67 -2.70 5.79
C PHE A 245 5.15 -2.39 5.99
N ASN A 246 5.99 -2.80 5.05
CA ASN A 246 7.37 -2.34 4.98
C ASN A 246 7.34 -0.97 4.29
N VAL A 247 7.55 0.10 5.05
CA VAL A 247 7.46 1.47 4.54
C VAL A 247 8.80 2.17 4.62
N VAL A 248 9.01 3.07 3.67
CA VAL A 248 10.12 4.00 3.65
C VAL A 248 9.58 5.39 3.93
N LEU A 249 10.29 6.14 4.75
CA LEU A 249 10.08 7.58 4.85
C LEU A 249 11.16 8.27 4.03
N SER A 250 10.78 9.02 3.00
CA SER A 250 11.72 9.92 2.36
C SER A 250 12.14 10.97 3.39
N ALA A 251 13.42 11.00 3.76
CA ALA A 251 13.97 12.10 4.52
C ALA A 251 14.19 13.29 3.56
N PRO A 252 13.91 14.54 3.96
CA PRO A 252 14.54 15.67 3.27
C PRO A 252 16.05 15.42 3.30
N GLY A 253 16.73 15.70 2.18
CA GLY A 253 18.18 15.49 2.06
C GLY A 253 18.98 16.23 3.14
N PRO A 254 20.30 16.02 3.23
CA PRO A 254 21.10 16.75 4.20
C PRO A 254 20.86 18.24 3.97
N GLY A 255 20.27 18.89 4.96
CA GLY A 255 20.31 20.35 5.04
C GLY A 255 21.75 20.81 5.24
N THR A 256 21.94 21.97 5.84
CA THR A 256 23.27 22.52 6.21
C THR A 256 23.95 21.75 7.38
N HIS A 257 23.63 20.46 7.58
CA HIS A 257 23.75 19.78 8.88
C HIS A 257 24.58 18.50 8.83
N GLY A 258 25.88 18.66 8.54
CA GLY A 258 26.91 17.62 8.77
C GLY A 258 26.76 16.33 7.98
N ASP A 259 27.80 15.50 8.01
CA ASP A 259 27.85 14.21 7.30
C ASP A 259 27.45 13.00 8.18
N VAL A 260 26.87 13.23 9.37
CA VAL A 260 26.57 12.17 10.36
C VAL A 260 25.14 12.31 10.89
N PRO A 261 24.39 11.21 11.06
CA PRO A 261 23.04 11.28 11.61
C PRO A 261 23.01 11.69 13.09
N PRO A 262 21.93 12.31 13.58
CA PRO A 262 21.79 12.69 14.99
C PRO A 262 21.62 11.46 15.88
N GLU A 263 22.21 11.50 17.08
CA GLU A 263 22.09 10.41 18.05
C GLU A 263 20.61 10.26 18.50
N PRO A 264 20.03 9.05 18.42
CA PRO A 264 18.67 8.82 18.90
C PRO A 264 18.54 9.05 20.42
N CYS A 265 17.41 9.60 20.84
CA CYS A 265 17.05 9.77 22.25
C CYS A 265 16.70 8.45 22.92
N ASP A 266 16.17 7.49 22.14
CA ASP A 266 15.83 6.14 22.62
C ASP A 266 17.08 5.23 22.54
N PRO A 267 17.59 4.72 23.68
CA PRO A 267 18.78 3.86 23.69
C PRO A 267 18.59 2.51 22.98
N ALA A 268 17.33 2.12 22.70
CA ALA A 268 17.04 0.94 21.91
C ALA A 268 17.24 1.15 20.41
N LEU A 269 17.43 2.39 19.94
CA LEU A 269 17.60 2.73 18.53
C LEU A 269 19.03 3.16 18.25
N ARG A 270 19.58 2.71 17.11
CA ARG A 270 20.92 3.12 16.65
C ARG A 270 20.95 3.30 15.15
N TRP A 271 21.74 4.27 14.69
CA TRP A 271 22.08 4.38 13.28
C TRP A 271 23.11 3.32 12.91
N TRP A 272 22.80 2.56 11.88
CA TRP A 272 23.69 1.54 11.34
C TRP A 272 24.28 2.01 10.01
N HIS A 273 25.60 2.15 9.95
CA HIS A 273 26.30 2.52 8.72
C HIS A 273 26.26 1.36 7.72
N VAL A 274 25.82 1.64 6.49
CA VAL A 274 25.69 0.64 5.42
C VAL A 274 26.99 0.57 4.64
N GLU A 275 27.91 -0.27 5.14
CA GLU A 275 29.24 -0.48 4.53
C GLU A 275 29.19 -1.29 3.23
N ASP A 276 28.21 -2.20 3.09
CA ASP A 276 28.06 -3.01 1.88
C ASP A 276 27.52 -2.17 0.72
N GLU A 277 28.39 -1.88 -0.25
CA GLU A 277 28.11 -1.11 -1.47
C GLU A 277 26.87 -1.63 -2.24
N GLY A 278 26.73 -2.96 -2.34
CA GLY A 278 25.61 -3.58 -3.04
C GLY A 278 24.28 -3.35 -2.33
N LEU A 279 24.25 -3.47 -1.01
CA LEU A 279 23.10 -3.18 -0.16
C LEU A 279 22.76 -1.70 -0.18
N ARG A 280 23.76 -0.82 -0.10
CA ARG A 280 23.58 0.63 -0.20
C ARG A 280 22.90 1.01 -1.51
N GLY A 281 23.41 0.51 -2.64
CA GLY A 281 22.82 0.73 -3.97
C GLY A 281 21.37 0.26 -4.05
N ARG A 282 21.07 -0.95 -3.54
CA ARG A 282 19.69 -1.48 -3.49
C ARG A 282 18.77 -0.61 -2.62
N ILE A 283 19.22 -0.16 -1.45
CA ILE A 283 18.42 0.71 -0.59
C ILE A 283 18.11 2.01 -1.33
N LEU A 284 19.13 2.73 -1.82
CA LEU A 284 18.96 4.01 -2.52
C LEU A 284 18.02 3.89 -3.73
N GLN A 285 18.10 2.79 -4.48
CA GLN A 285 17.15 2.51 -5.56
C GLN A 285 15.72 2.36 -5.04
N ARG A 286 15.51 1.58 -3.97
CA ARG A 286 14.19 1.35 -3.37
C ARG A 286 13.60 2.62 -2.73
N LEU A 287 14.42 3.54 -2.22
CA LEU A 287 13.96 4.83 -1.69
C LEU A 287 13.23 5.67 -2.74
N ARG A 288 13.63 5.56 -4.02
CA ARG A 288 13.05 6.32 -5.14
C ARG A 288 11.94 5.56 -5.87
N ALA A 289 11.79 4.27 -5.57
CA ALA A 289 10.96 3.33 -6.32
C ALA A 289 9.94 2.65 -5.40
N ALA A 290 9.21 3.41 -4.59
CA ALA A 290 8.22 2.87 -3.66
C ALA A 290 6.79 2.97 -4.24
N VAL A 291 5.93 2.03 -3.84
CA VAL A 291 4.49 2.12 -4.14
C VAL A 291 3.92 3.32 -3.37
N PRO A 292 3.16 4.22 -4.01
CA PRO A 292 2.59 5.37 -3.32
C PRO A 292 1.54 4.96 -2.28
N ILE A 293 1.58 5.64 -1.12
CA ILE A 293 0.52 5.59 -0.10
C ILE A 293 -0.28 6.89 -0.19
N ARG A 294 -1.60 6.79 -0.33
CA ARG A 294 -2.50 7.94 -0.55
C ARG A 294 -3.56 7.97 0.55
N SER A 295 -3.85 9.15 1.07
CA SER A 295 -4.93 9.39 2.06
C SER A 295 -6.11 10.12 1.43
#